data_AF-A0A356QGP5-F1
#
_entry.id   AF-A0A356QGP5-F1
#
_cell.length_a   1.000
_cell.length_b   1.000
_cell.length_c   1.000
_cell.angle_alpha   90.00
_cell.angle_beta   90.00
_cell.angle_gamma   90.00
#
_symmetry.space_group_name_H-M   'P 1'
#
loop_
_entity.id
_entity.type
_entity.pdbx_description
1 polymer ?
#
loop_
_entity_poly.entity_id
_entity_poly.type
_entity_poly.pdbx_seq_one_letter_code
_entity_poly.pdbx_strand_id
1 'polypeptide(L)' 'KVNPVVPTQLIVDHSLAVEHAGFEKDAFEKNRQVEDRRNDDRFHFINWTKLAFENVDVIPPGNGIMHQ' A
#
# COMPACT_ATOMS: atom_id res chain seq x y z
N LYS A 1 -3.01 26.89 -6.27
CA LYS A 1 -2.18 25.66 -6.09
C LYS A 1 -3.03 24.67 -5.30
N VAL A 2 -3.04 23.38 -5.67
CA VAL A 2 -3.82 22.34 -4.98
C VAL A 2 -2.85 21.53 -4.11
N ASN A 3 -3.06 21.52 -2.79
CA ASN A 3 -2.28 20.76 -1.83
C ASN A 3 -3.08 20.59 -0.52
N PRO A 4 -2.98 19.46 0.20
CA PRO A 4 -3.55 19.35 1.55
C PRO A 4 -3.04 20.45 2.48
N VAL A 5 -3.92 21.04 3.28
CA VAL A 5 -3.57 22.13 4.22
C VAL A 5 -2.92 21.63 5.51
N VAL A 6 -3.06 20.34 5.81
CA VAL A 6 -2.47 19.67 6.97
C VAL A 6 -1.65 18.45 6.54
N PRO A 7 -0.67 18.01 7.35
CA PRO A 7 0.04 16.75 7.11
C PRO A 7 -0.95 15.59 6.96
N THR A 8 -0.79 14.82 5.88
CA THR A 8 -1.66 13.70 5.55
C THR A 8 -0.81 12.46 5.32
N GLN A 9 -1.13 11.37 6.02
CA GLN A 9 -0.51 10.07 5.80
C GLN A 9 -1.48 9.17 5.03
N LEU A 10 -1.01 8.61 3.92
CA LEU A 10 -1.71 7.59 3.15
C LEU A 10 -1.07 6.24 3.45
N ILE A 11 -1.83 5.35 4.07
CA ILE A 11 -1.37 4.02 4.48
C ILE A 11 -1.99 2.99 3.53
N VAL A 12 -1.15 2.08 3.03
CA VAL A 12 -1.61 0.98 2.16
C VAL A 12 -1.79 -0.29 2.99
N ASP A 13 -3.01 -0.58 3.40
CA ASP A 13 -3.37 -1.71 4.26
C ASP A 13 -4.49 -2.60 3.71
N HIS A 14 -5.25 -2.11 2.70
CA HIS A 14 -6.38 -2.82 2.09
C HIS A 14 -6.09 -3.40 0.68
N SER A 15 -4.83 -3.65 0.34
CA SER A 15 -4.43 -4.22 -0.97
C SER A 15 -4.14 -5.71 -0.94
N LEU A 16 -3.78 -6.27 0.22
CA LEU A 16 -3.45 -7.68 0.38
C LEU A 16 -4.73 -8.52 0.45
N ALA A 17 -4.86 -9.48 -0.47
CA ALA A 17 -5.92 -10.49 -0.45
C ALA A 17 -5.33 -11.85 -0.06
N VAL A 18 -6.12 -12.68 0.63
CA VAL A 18 -5.74 -14.05 0.97
C VAL A 18 -6.11 -14.96 -0.21
N GLU A 19 -5.13 -15.29 -1.05
CA GLU A 19 -5.28 -16.26 -2.15
C GLU A 19 -4.69 -17.64 -1.79
N HIS A 20 -3.61 -17.63 -1.01
CA HIS A 20 -2.96 -18.80 -0.43
C HIS A 20 -3.28 -18.85 1.07
N ALA A 21 -3.78 -19.99 1.52
CA ALA A 21 -4.17 -20.17 2.90
C ALA A 21 -2.95 -20.30 3.82
N GLY A 22 -3.08 -19.88 5.09
CA GLY A 22 -1.95 -19.81 6.02
C GLY A 22 -1.26 -21.13 6.37
N PHE A 23 -1.84 -22.28 6.01
CA PHE A 23 -1.20 -23.59 6.17
C PHE A 23 -0.26 -23.95 5.00
N GLU A 24 -0.37 -23.24 3.86
CA GLU A 24 0.51 -23.46 2.73
C GLU A 24 1.91 -22.93 3.03
N LYS A 25 2.93 -23.68 2.60
CA LYS A 25 4.30 -23.20 2.66
C LYS A 25 4.44 -21.93 1.84
N ASP A 26 5.09 -20.93 2.42
CA ASP A 26 5.38 -19.63 1.81
C ASP A 26 4.10 -18.82 1.42
N ALA A 27 2.96 -19.09 2.07
CA ALA A 27 1.67 -18.44 1.77
C ALA A 27 1.74 -16.91 1.81
N PHE A 28 2.47 -16.34 2.77
CA PHE A 28 2.65 -14.90 2.90
C PHE A 28 3.34 -14.30 1.67
N GLU A 29 4.47 -14.90 1.26
CA GLU A 29 5.23 -14.42 0.11
C GLU A 29 4.43 -14.55 -1.19
N LYS A 30 3.69 -15.66 -1.36
CA LYS A 30 2.81 -15.84 -2.52
C LYS A 30 1.68 -14.81 -2.57
N ASN A 31 1.03 -14.54 -1.43
CA ASN A 31 -0.01 -13.51 -1.37
C ASN A 31 0.55 -12.10 -1.65
N ARG A 32 1.78 -11.81 -1.20
CA ARG A 32 2.48 -10.56 -1.53
C ARG A 32 2.79 -10.42 -3.01
N GLN A 33 3.28 -11.48 -3.66
CA GLN A 33 3.52 -11.46 -5.11
C GLN A 33 2.23 -11.21 -5.91
N VAL A 34 1.09 -11.77 -5.46
CA VAL A 34 -0.22 -11.49 -6.06
C VAL A 34 -0.64 -10.04 -5.84
N GLU A 35 -0.47 -9.51 -4.62
CA GLU A 35 -0.77 -8.11 -4.29
C GLU A 35 0.03 -7.16 -5.18
N ASP A 36 1.34 -7.34 -5.29
CA ASP A 36 2.22 -6.51 -6.12
C ASP A 36 1.78 -6.54 -7.59
N ARG A 37 1.51 -7.74 -8.13
CA ARG A 37 1.07 -7.89 -9.52
C ARG A 37 -0.29 -7.23 -9.79
N ARG A 38 -1.24 -7.31 -8.86
CA ARG A 38 -2.61 -6.79 -9.07
C ARG A 38 -2.72 -5.29 -8.84
N ASN A 39 -1.82 -4.72 -8.07
CA ASN A 39 -1.90 -3.33 -7.64
C ASN A 39 -0.80 -2.45 -8.25
N ASP A 40 -0.03 -2.93 -9.22
CA ASP A 40 1.10 -2.20 -9.83
C ASP A 40 0.73 -0.75 -10.22
N ASP A 41 -0.35 -0.58 -11.01
CA ASP A 41 -0.84 0.76 -11.41
C ASP A 41 -1.26 1.63 -10.21
N ARG A 42 -1.90 1.02 -9.20
CA ARG A 42 -2.34 1.73 -7.99
C ARG A 42 -1.15 2.16 -7.16
N PHE A 43 -0.15 1.29 -6.99
CA PHE A 43 1.08 1.58 -6.28
C PHE A 43 1.92 2.62 -7.02
N HIS A 44 1.93 2.60 -8.35
CA HIS A 44 2.54 3.65 -9.15
C HIS A 44 1.88 5.01 -8.89
N PHE A 45 0.55 5.08 -8.94
CA PHE A 45 -0.20 6.32 -8.65
C PHE A 45 0.03 6.82 -7.22
N ILE A 46 -0.01 5.92 -6.24
CA ILE A 46 0.25 6.24 -4.83
C ILE A 46 1.70 6.71 -4.62
N ASN A 47 2.68 6.11 -5.31
CA ASN A 47 4.07 6.60 -5.24
C ASN A 47 4.22 7.98 -5.88
N TRP A 48 3.49 8.27 -6.96
CA TRP A 48 3.46 9.60 -7.56
C TRP A 48 2.94 10.67 -6.58
N THR A 49 1.99 10.34 -5.70
CA THR A 49 1.47 11.34 -4.74
C THR A 49 2.55 11.87 -3.78
N LYS A 50 3.61 11.10 -3.50
CA LYS A 50 4.77 11.56 -2.71
C LYS A 50 5.51 12.74 -3.34
N LEU A 51 5.48 12.84 -4.67
CA LEU A 51 6.15 13.90 -5.43
C LEU A 51 5.19 15.01 -5.83
N ALA A 52 3.90 14.69 -5.95
CA ALA A 52 2.87 15.62 -6.40
C ALA A 52 2.40 16.59 -5.30
N PHE A 53 2.52 16.21 -4.03
CA PHE A 53 2.05 16.99 -2.89
C PHE A 53 3.13 17.18 -1.84
N GLU A 54 3.19 18.38 -1.25
CA GLU A 54 4.19 18.74 -0.24
C GLU A 54 3.86 18.18 1.14
N ASN A 55 2.56 17.97 1.43
CA ASN A 55 2.07 17.57 2.76
C ASN A 55 1.56 16.12 2.80
N VAL A 56 1.93 15.28 1.82
CA VAL A 56 1.52 13.88 1.75
C VAL A 56 2.72 12.98 1.99
N ASP A 57 2.60 12.10 2.98
CA ASP A 57 3.50 10.97 3.17
C ASP A 57 2.75 9.67 2.89
N VAL A 58 3.45 8.66 2.37
CA VAL A 58 2.86 7.38 1.96
C VAL A 58 3.63 6.24 2.62
N ILE A 59 2.91 5.46 3.41
CA ILE A 59 3.41 4.27 4.12
C ILE A 59 3.14 3.03 3.25
N PRO A 60 4.18 2.30 2.82
CA PRO A 60 4.05 1.20 1.87
C PRO A 60 3.37 -0.03 2.51
N PRO A 61 2.81 -0.92 1.69
CA PRO A 61 2.07 -2.08 2.17
C PRO A 61 2.99 -3.07 2.89
N GLY A 62 2.47 -3.71 3.92
CA GLY A 62 3.21 -4.67 4.76
C GLY A 62 3.80 -4.07 6.05
N ASN A 63 3.57 -2.78 6.34
CA ASN A 63 4.00 -2.13 7.59
C ASN A 63 2.93 -2.12 8.71
N GLY A 64 1.87 -2.90 8.57
CA GLY A 64 0.76 -2.98 9.53
C GLY A 64 -0.56 -2.42 8.99
N ILE A 65 -1.58 -2.41 9.85
CA ILE A 65 -2.92 -1.87 9.57
C ILE A 65 -2.98 -0.46 10.18
N MET A 66 -3.66 0.48 9.53
CA MET A 66 -3.70 1.91 9.92
C MET A 66 -4.02 2.19 11.41
N HIS A 67 -4.71 1.30 12.11
CA HIS A 67 -5.21 1.50 13.47
C HIS A 67 -4.60 0.56 14.54
N GLN A 68 -3.60 -0.24 14.17
CA GLN A 68 -3.01 -1.25 15.05
C GLN A 68 -1.89 -0.68 15.91
#